data_AF-A0A2P9HJ33-F1
#
_entry.id   AF-A0A2P9HJ33-F1
#
_cell.length_a   1.000
_cell.length_b   1.000
_cell.length_c   1.000
_cell.angle_alpha   90.00
_cell.angle_beta   90.00
_cell.angle_gamma   90.00
#
_symmetry.space_group_name_H-M   'P 1'
#
loop_
_entity.id
_entity.type
_entity.pdbx_description
1 polymer ?
#
loop_
_entity_poly.entity_id
_entity_poly.type
_entity_poly.pdbx_seq_one_letter_code
_entity_poly.pdbx_strand_id
1 'polypeptide(L)'
;MTNKSGNSAKNFISRRFLLLSGLVLAAMPVAAHAKSAKPAGQVPATNDKTGNAAQPGRPDVYLLRGFANIFSAGIDEIGAELQAAGVDAHVDGNAAWRLVANRIISDRQKYGPQPVILVGHSLGANAIISIAEVLEKKGIRVDYMASFAATAPDPLPGNIRRVVNFYFSQHGWGLPLVPGPRFKGKLDNRDFSGVKEVGHFNIEKQRPLQAEVVRDILRVLQ
;
A
#
# COMPACT_ATOMS: atom_id res chain seq x y z
N MET A 1 4.97 -69.57 28.58
CA MET A 1 3.94 -68.55 28.29
C MET A 1 4.65 -67.37 27.64
N THR A 2 4.88 -67.37 26.31
CA THR A 2 4.01 -66.96 25.17
C THR A 2 4.04 -65.45 24.84
N ASN A 3 4.92 -65.08 23.91
CA ASN A 3 4.71 -64.37 22.63
C ASN A 3 3.56 -63.35 22.45
N LYS A 4 3.89 -62.15 21.92
CA LYS A 4 3.30 -61.38 20.76
C LYS A 4 3.63 -59.89 20.90
N SER A 5 4.36 -59.23 19.98
CA SER A 5 3.96 -58.76 18.64
C SER A 5 2.74 -57.83 18.64
N GLY A 6 2.94 -56.58 18.20
CA GLY A 6 1.87 -55.57 18.11
C GLY A 6 2.35 -54.27 17.49
N ASN A 7 2.00 -54.08 16.23
CA ASN A 7 2.57 -53.16 15.25
C ASN A 7 1.88 -51.77 15.23
N SER A 8 2.58 -50.79 14.64
CA SER A 8 2.04 -49.70 13.80
C SER A 8 1.11 -48.62 14.38
N ALA A 9 1.50 -47.35 14.27
CA ALA A 9 1.08 -46.50 13.14
C ALA A 9 1.35 -45.01 13.40
N LYS A 10 1.82 -44.36 12.34
CA LYS A 10 2.06 -42.93 12.20
C LYS A 10 0.73 -42.19 12.26
N ASN A 11 0.64 -41.10 13.04
CA ASN A 11 -0.43 -40.11 12.87
C ASN A 11 0.17 -38.81 12.32
N PHE A 12 0.17 -38.72 10.99
CA PHE A 12 0.16 -37.47 10.25
C PHE A 12 -1.17 -36.77 10.54
N ILE A 13 -1.17 -35.75 11.40
CA ILE A 13 -2.33 -34.85 11.51
C ILE A 13 -2.08 -33.68 10.56
N SER A 14 -2.64 -33.85 9.36
CA SER A 14 -2.94 -32.78 8.41
C SER A 14 -3.71 -31.66 9.12
N ARG A 15 -3.08 -30.49 9.27
CA ARG A 15 -3.78 -29.27 9.67
C ARG A 15 -4.40 -28.62 8.44
N ARG A 16 -5.60 -29.07 8.08
CA ARG A 16 -6.53 -28.27 7.27
C ARG A 16 -6.90 -27.02 8.08
N PHE A 17 -6.42 -25.86 7.64
CA PHE A 17 -6.89 -24.56 8.13
C PHE A 17 -8.35 -24.35 7.69
N LEU A 18 -9.26 -24.28 8.66
CA LEU A 18 -10.58 -23.70 8.45
C LEU A 18 -10.44 -22.18 8.34
N LEU A 19 -10.80 -21.64 7.18
CA LEU A 19 -11.20 -20.26 7.00
C LEU A 19 -12.56 -20.07 7.68
N LEU A 20 -12.64 -19.25 8.72
CA LEU A 20 -13.90 -18.61 9.10
C LEU A 20 -13.81 -17.12 8.77
N SER A 21 -14.40 -16.80 7.63
CA SER A 21 -14.82 -15.47 7.23
C SER A 21 -15.95 -15.00 8.14
N GLY A 22 -15.87 -13.76 8.61
CA GLY A 22 -16.93 -13.12 9.39
C GLY A 22 -16.86 -11.61 9.29
N LEU A 23 -17.02 -11.07 8.06
CA LEU A 23 -17.23 -9.64 7.86
C LEU A 23 -18.71 -9.34 8.15
N VAL A 24 -19.02 -8.84 9.35
CA VAL A 24 -20.37 -8.33 9.65
C VAL A 24 -20.48 -6.92 9.07
N LEU A 25 -21.17 -6.80 7.94
CA LEU A 25 -21.59 -5.53 7.37
C LEU A 25 -22.88 -5.09 8.08
N ALA A 26 -22.80 -4.09 8.96
CA ALA A 26 -23.98 -3.48 9.52
C ALA A 26 -24.68 -2.64 8.43
N ALA A 27 -25.80 -3.14 7.90
CA ALA A 27 -26.68 -2.39 7.03
C ALA A 27 -27.50 -1.40 7.87
N MET A 28 -27.34 -0.10 7.64
CA MET A 28 -28.24 0.93 8.19
C MET A 28 -29.30 1.30 7.13
N PRO A 29 -30.56 1.57 7.53
CA PRO A 29 -31.61 1.90 6.59
C PRO A 29 -31.42 3.33 6.08
N VAL A 30 -31.38 3.49 4.76
CA VAL A 30 -31.45 4.80 4.11
C VAL A 30 -32.92 5.20 4.02
N ALA A 31 -33.35 6.13 4.87
CA ALA A 31 -34.63 6.81 4.69
C ALA A 31 -34.51 7.75 3.49
N ALA A 32 -35.20 7.44 2.40
CA ALA A 32 -35.28 8.30 1.23
C ALA A 32 -36.12 9.54 1.55
N HIS A 33 -35.50 10.71 1.54
CA HIS A 33 -36.18 12.01 1.38
C HIS A 33 -35.57 12.72 0.18
N ALA A 34 -36.15 12.49 -0.99
CA ALA A 34 -35.84 13.24 -2.19
C ALA A 34 -36.46 14.63 -2.08
N LYS A 35 -35.63 15.67 -1.90
CA LYS A 35 -35.97 17.05 -2.28
C LYS A 35 -35.17 17.42 -3.52
N SER A 36 -35.89 17.75 -4.58
CA SER A 36 -35.39 18.18 -5.88
C SER A 36 -34.39 19.33 -5.76
N ALA A 37 -33.18 19.14 -6.29
CA ALA A 37 -32.22 20.20 -6.54
C ALA A 37 -32.05 20.40 -8.06
N LYS A 38 -32.16 21.66 -8.48
CA LYS A 38 -32.09 22.17 -9.85
C LYS A 38 -30.64 22.11 -10.39
N PRO A 39 -30.39 21.94 -11.71
CA PRO A 39 -29.04 21.80 -12.24
C PRO A 39 -28.32 23.15 -12.29
N ALA A 40 -27.15 23.21 -11.66
CA ALA A 40 -26.10 24.21 -11.88
C ALA A 40 -24.80 23.41 -11.99
N GLY A 41 -23.87 23.60 -12.91
CA GLY A 41 -23.67 24.50 -14.02
C GLY A 41 -22.30 24.07 -14.58
N GLN A 42 -22.13 24.05 -15.90
CA GLN A 42 -20.89 23.61 -16.54
C GLN A 42 -19.70 24.45 -16.04
N VAL A 43 -18.69 23.79 -15.47
CA VAL A 43 -17.41 24.41 -15.13
C VAL A 43 -16.62 24.60 -16.43
N PRO A 44 -16.00 25.78 -16.70
CA PRO A 44 -15.32 26.03 -17.97
C PRO A 44 -14.07 25.17 -18.09
N ALA A 45 -13.88 24.56 -19.27
CA ALA A 45 -12.61 23.97 -19.66
C ALA A 45 -11.58 25.10 -19.89
N THR A 46 -10.60 25.22 -19.00
CA THR A 46 -9.43 26.07 -19.22
C THR A 46 -8.44 25.33 -20.11
N ASN A 47 -8.41 25.73 -21.38
CA ASN A 47 -7.34 25.40 -22.33
C ASN A 47 -6.09 26.22 -21.97
N ASP A 48 -5.20 25.69 -21.13
CA ASP A 48 -3.81 26.15 -21.08
C ASP A 48 -2.90 25.14 -21.77
N LYS A 49 -2.77 25.33 -23.08
CA LYS A 49 -1.64 24.82 -23.86
C LYS A 49 -0.45 25.76 -23.65
N THR A 50 0.35 25.47 -22.64
CA THR A 50 1.78 25.81 -22.64
C THR A 50 2.56 24.51 -22.65
N GLY A 51 3.19 24.23 -23.79
CA GLY A 51 4.02 23.05 -23.99
C GLY A 51 5.22 23.10 -23.06
N ASN A 52 5.15 22.33 -21.98
CA ASN A 52 6.35 21.93 -21.26
C ASN A 52 7.03 20.84 -22.08
N ALA A 53 8.20 21.16 -22.62
CA ALA A 53 9.14 20.17 -23.09
C ALA A 53 9.25 19.07 -22.02
N ALA A 54 9.12 17.80 -22.43
CA ALA A 54 9.20 16.66 -21.54
C ALA A 54 10.52 16.76 -20.74
N GLN A 55 10.39 17.12 -19.47
CA GLN A 55 11.52 17.10 -18.55
C GLN A 55 12.04 15.65 -18.48
N PRO A 56 13.36 15.44 -18.46
CA PRO A 56 13.96 14.14 -18.21
C PRO A 56 13.29 13.49 -16.99
N GLY A 57 12.97 12.20 -17.10
CA GLY A 57 12.03 11.49 -16.23
C GLY A 57 12.16 11.90 -14.77
N ARG A 58 11.08 12.47 -14.24
CA ARG A 58 10.98 12.76 -12.82
C ARG A 58 10.60 11.45 -12.14
N PRO A 59 11.20 11.14 -10.98
CA PRO A 59 10.88 9.94 -10.25
C PRO A 59 9.41 9.97 -9.81
N ASP A 60 8.70 8.89 -10.11
CA ASP A 60 7.29 8.80 -9.76
C ASP A 60 7.13 8.27 -8.32
N VAL A 61 6.39 9.01 -7.50
CA VAL A 61 5.93 8.54 -6.19
C VAL A 61 4.44 8.22 -6.28
N TYR A 62 4.06 6.98 -5.98
CA TYR A 62 2.66 6.56 -5.98
C TYR A 62 2.19 6.24 -4.56
N LEU A 63 1.12 6.91 -4.14
CA LEU A 63 0.55 6.83 -2.81
C LEU A 63 -0.89 6.31 -2.89
N LEU A 64 -1.18 5.20 -2.19
CA LEU A 64 -2.44 4.48 -2.31
C LEU A 64 -3.21 4.53 -0.99
N ARG A 65 -4.41 5.13 -1.05
CA ARG A 65 -5.35 5.21 0.07
C ARG A 65 -6.03 3.87 0.35
N GLY A 66 -6.51 3.70 1.59
CA GLY A 66 -7.26 2.52 2.05
C GLY A 66 -8.71 2.44 1.54
N PHE A 67 -9.55 1.64 2.21
CA PHE A 67 -10.95 1.41 1.82
C PHE A 67 -11.77 2.71 1.73
N ALA A 68 -12.52 2.85 0.63
CA ALA A 68 -13.43 3.96 0.32
C ALA A 68 -12.84 5.39 0.39
N ASN A 69 -11.52 5.57 0.49
CA ASN A 69 -10.85 6.86 0.71
C ASN A 69 -11.24 7.59 2.02
N ILE A 70 -11.96 6.94 2.94
CA ILE A 70 -12.55 7.62 4.12
C ILE A 70 -11.54 7.83 5.26
N PHE A 71 -10.42 7.08 5.29
CA PHE A 71 -9.51 7.02 6.44
C PHE A 71 -8.03 7.26 6.10
N SER A 72 -7.69 7.95 5.01
CA SER A 72 -6.29 8.06 4.54
C SER A 72 -5.79 9.49 4.38
N ALA A 73 -6.29 10.42 5.19
CA ALA A 73 -5.91 11.85 5.10
C ALA A 73 -4.39 12.07 5.22
N GLY A 74 -3.65 11.30 6.02
CA GLY A 74 -2.20 11.48 6.06
C GLY A 74 -1.46 10.88 4.86
N ILE A 75 -2.08 10.00 4.07
CA ILE A 75 -1.55 9.66 2.74
C ILE A 75 -1.67 10.88 1.80
N ASP A 76 -2.77 11.64 1.93
CA ASP A 76 -2.93 12.92 1.23
C ASP A 76 -1.90 13.95 1.68
N GLU A 77 -1.68 14.07 3.00
CA GLU A 77 -0.70 14.99 3.58
C GLU A 77 0.73 14.66 3.14
N ILE A 78 1.13 13.38 3.14
CA ILE A 78 2.44 12.94 2.61
C ILE A 78 2.54 13.34 1.12
N GLY A 79 1.49 13.07 0.33
CA GLY A 79 1.45 13.45 -1.08
C GLY A 79 1.62 14.96 -1.29
N ALA A 80 0.91 15.77 -0.52
CA ALA A 80 0.98 17.23 -0.58
C ALA A 80 2.37 17.76 -0.17
N GLU A 81 2.99 17.19 0.86
CA GLU A 81 4.35 17.55 1.27
C GLU A 81 5.39 17.25 0.19
N LEU A 82 5.27 16.09 -0.47
CA LEU A 82 6.14 15.73 -1.58
C LEU A 82 5.95 16.67 -2.77
N GLN A 83 4.71 17.00 -3.13
CA GLN A 83 4.40 17.96 -4.20
C GLN A 83 4.95 19.36 -3.87
N ALA A 84 4.82 19.81 -2.63
CA ALA A 84 5.41 21.06 -2.16
C ALA A 84 6.94 21.06 -2.24
N ALA A 85 7.57 19.89 -2.12
CA ALA A 85 9.01 19.68 -2.34
C ALA A 85 9.40 19.51 -3.83
N GLY A 86 8.46 19.68 -4.77
CA GLY A 86 8.72 19.57 -6.20
C GLY A 86 8.78 18.15 -6.75
N VAL A 87 8.32 17.15 -5.97
CA VAL A 87 8.25 15.75 -6.39
C VAL A 87 6.94 15.49 -7.14
N ASP A 88 6.99 14.69 -8.21
CA ASP A 88 5.80 14.22 -8.91
C ASP A 88 5.15 13.07 -8.13
N ALA A 89 4.27 13.42 -7.19
CA ALA A 89 3.57 12.47 -6.33
C ALA A 89 2.09 12.33 -6.71
N HIS A 90 1.67 11.08 -6.93
CA HIS A 90 0.33 10.69 -7.37
C HIS A 90 -0.40 10.00 -6.23
N VAL A 91 -1.57 10.51 -5.82
CA VAL A 91 -2.35 9.93 -4.73
C VAL A 91 -3.66 9.32 -5.25
N ASP A 92 -3.73 7.99 -5.24
CA ASP A 92 -4.82 7.21 -5.80
C ASP A 92 -5.58 6.40 -4.74
N GLY A 93 -6.77 5.91 -5.08
CA GLY A 93 -7.45 4.89 -4.29
C GLY A 93 -6.87 3.50 -4.57
N ASN A 94 -6.88 2.60 -3.58
CA ASN A 94 -6.36 1.22 -3.74
C ASN A 94 -6.85 0.47 -5.00
N ALA A 95 -8.09 0.71 -5.45
CA ALA A 95 -8.65 0.05 -6.62
C ALA A 95 -7.91 0.40 -7.93
N ALA A 96 -7.17 1.52 -7.97
CA ALA A 96 -6.41 1.97 -9.13
C ALA A 96 -5.07 1.24 -9.31
N TRP A 97 -4.71 0.28 -8.44
CA TRP A 97 -3.38 -0.34 -8.43
C TRP A 97 -2.92 -0.89 -9.80
N ARG A 98 -3.84 -1.43 -10.62
CA ARG A 98 -3.51 -1.90 -11.98
C ARG A 98 -3.17 -0.76 -12.93
N LEU A 99 -3.88 0.36 -12.82
CA LEU A 99 -3.61 1.56 -13.61
C LEU A 99 -2.24 2.13 -13.24
N VAL A 100 -1.94 2.20 -11.94
CA VAL A 100 -0.64 2.63 -11.41
C VAL A 100 0.48 1.72 -11.92
N ALA A 101 0.34 0.40 -11.81
CA ALA A 101 1.35 -0.55 -12.31
C ALA A 101 1.60 -0.37 -13.82
N ASN A 102 0.54 -0.22 -14.62
CA ASN A 102 0.64 0.00 -16.06
C ASN A 102 1.30 1.35 -16.38
N ARG A 103 1.02 2.39 -15.59
CA ARG A 103 1.66 3.70 -15.72
C ARG A 103 3.17 3.61 -15.51
N ILE A 104 3.61 2.97 -14.42
CA ILE A 104 5.03 2.75 -14.12
C ILE A 104 5.72 1.99 -15.26
N ILE A 105 5.08 0.94 -15.80
CA ILE A 105 5.64 0.16 -16.92
C ILE A 105 5.77 1.02 -18.19
N SER A 106 4.74 1.81 -18.50
CA SER A 106 4.74 2.71 -19.65
C SER A 106 5.84 3.79 -19.52
N ASP A 107 5.95 4.41 -18.35
CA ASP A 107 6.92 5.46 -18.10
C ASP A 107 8.35 4.91 -18.11
N ARG A 108 8.56 3.68 -17.60
CA ARG A 108 9.83 2.96 -17.75
C ARG A 108 10.23 2.75 -19.21
N GLN A 109 9.28 2.47 -20.10
CA GLN A 109 9.55 2.29 -21.53
C GLN A 109 9.84 3.62 -22.22
N LYS A 110 9.13 4.68 -21.84
CA LYS A 110 9.22 5.99 -22.48
C LYS A 110 10.43 6.81 -22.02
N TYR A 111 10.74 6.77 -20.74
CA TYR A 111 11.74 7.63 -20.10
C TYR A 111 12.95 6.87 -19.54
N GLY A 112 13.00 5.55 -19.73
CA GLY A 112 14.06 4.70 -19.22
C GLY A 112 13.98 4.44 -17.71
N PRO A 113 15.06 3.92 -17.10
CA PRO A 113 15.10 3.65 -15.66
C PRO A 113 14.81 4.90 -14.83
N GLN A 114 13.78 4.82 -13.99
CA GLN A 114 13.38 5.84 -13.02
C GLN A 114 13.22 5.20 -11.64
N PRO A 115 13.53 5.91 -10.54
CA PRO A 115 13.20 5.46 -9.20
C PRO A 115 11.70 5.17 -9.08
N VAL A 116 11.34 4.05 -8.45
CA VAL A 116 9.93 3.71 -8.17
C VAL A 116 9.70 3.68 -6.67
N ILE A 117 8.75 4.51 -6.22
CA ILE A 117 8.44 4.70 -4.81
C ILE A 117 6.96 4.43 -4.58
N LEU A 118 6.64 3.55 -3.62
CA LEU A 118 5.28 3.13 -3.35
C LEU A 118 4.93 3.34 -1.87
N VAL A 119 3.83 4.05 -1.58
CA VAL A 119 3.34 4.27 -0.21
C VAL A 119 1.89 3.83 -0.12
N GLY A 120 1.50 3.18 0.96
CA GLY A 120 0.13 2.69 1.08
C GLY A 120 -0.34 2.51 2.50
N HIS A 121 -1.65 2.70 2.71
CA HIS A 121 -2.32 2.48 3.99
C HIS A 121 -3.43 1.43 3.86
N SER A 122 -3.55 0.51 4.82
CA SER A 122 -4.62 -0.49 4.89
C SER A 122 -4.70 -1.31 3.60
N LEU A 123 -5.83 -1.30 2.87
CA LEU A 123 -5.93 -1.90 1.52
C LEU A 123 -4.96 -1.30 0.50
N GLY A 124 -4.59 -0.03 0.64
CA GLY A 124 -3.56 0.61 -0.16
C GLY A 124 -2.17 0.01 0.09
N ALA A 125 -1.88 -0.42 1.32
CA ALA A 125 -0.63 -1.11 1.65
C ALA A 125 -0.57 -2.52 1.04
N ASN A 126 -1.71 -3.20 0.91
CA ASN A 126 -1.78 -4.42 0.11
C ASN A 126 -1.55 -4.12 -1.39
N ALA A 127 -2.20 -3.08 -1.90
CA ALA A 127 -2.15 -2.71 -3.31
C ALA A 127 -0.73 -2.34 -3.80
N ILE A 128 0.10 -1.69 -2.98
CA ILE A 128 1.51 -1.43 -3.33
C ILE A 128 2.34 -2.71 -3.44
N ILE A 129 2.00 -3.77 -2.68
CA ILE A 129 2.64 -5.08 -2.81
C ILE A 129 2.22 -5.72 -4.14
N SER A 130 0.93 -5.68 -4.48
CA SER A 130 0.42 -6.17 -5.78
C SER A 130 1.05 -5.43 -6.97
N ILE A 131 1.28 -4.12 -6.86
CA ILE A 131 2.05 -3.36 -7.86
C ILE A 131 3.47 -3.92 -7.96
N ALA A 132 4.17 -4.04 -6.83
CA ALA A 132 5.55 -4.52 -6.81
C ALA A 132 5.69 -5.93 -7.44
N GLU A 133 4.73 -6.83 -7.23
CA GLU A 133 4.71 -8.16 -7.86
C GLU A 133 4.58 -8.11 -9.39
N VAL A 134 3.73 -7.20 -9.90
CA VAL A 134 3.61 -6.97 -11.35
C VAL A 134 4.90 -6.40 -11.91
N LEU A 135 5.51 -5.44 -11.20
CA LEU A 135 6.79 -4.85 -11.58
C LEU A 135 7.94 -5.86 -11.57
N GLU A 136 7.95 -6.81 -10.62
CA GLU A 136 8.95 -7.89 -10.56
C GLU A 136 8.94 -8.72 -11.85
N LYS A 137 7.75 -9.09 -12.35
CA LYS A 137 7.57 -9.83 -13.61
C LYS A 137 8.06 -9.06 -14.83
N LYS A 138 8.22 -7.73 -14.72
CA LYS A 138 8.74 -6.84 -15.77
C LYS A 138 10.20 -6.46 -15.56
N GLY A 139 10.87 -7.00 -14.54
CA GLY A 139 12.25 -6.63 -14.21
C GLY A 139 12.40 -5.19 -13.70
N ILE A 140 11.31 -4.59 -13.21
CA ILE A 140 11.31 -3.22 -12.67
C ILE A 140 11.51 -3.29 -11.16
N ARG A 141 12.57 -2.63 -10.68
CA ARG A 141 12.87 -2.48 -9.25
C ARG A 141 11.94 -1.46 -8.59
N VAL A 142 11.56 -1.72 -7.34
CA VAL A 142 10.97 -0.74 -6.42
C VAL A 142 12.06 -0.29 -5.44
N ASP A 143 12.38 1.00 -5.42
CA ASP A 143 13.51 1.54 -4.66
C ASP A 143 13.16 1.80 -3.20
N TYR A 144 11.92 2.19 -2.93
CA TYR A 144 11.42 2.40 -1.58
C TYR A 144 9.94 2.07 -1.48
N MET A 145 9.57 1.46 -0.35
CA MET A 145 8.19 1.17 0.00
C MET A 145 7.91 1.58 1.45
N ALA A 146 6.80 2.27 1.68
CA ALA A 146 6.28 2.54 3.02
C ALA A 146 4.87 1.99 3.18
N SER A 147 4.67 1.14 4.19
CA SER A 147 3.39 0.51 4.50
C SER A 147 2.88 0.96 5.85
N PHE A 148 1.62 1.37 5.89
CA PHE A 148 0.88 1.71 7.10
C PHE A 148 -0.25 0.70 7.29
N ALA A 149 -0.15 -0.13 8.32
CA ALA A 149 -1.20 -1.03 8.79
C ALA A 149 -1.83 -1.92 7.70
N ALA A 150 -1.02 -2.69 6.96
CA ALA A 150 -1.50 -3.58 5.91
C ALA A 150 -2.55 -4.60 6.41
N THR A 151 -3.68 -4.74 5.72
CA THR A 151 -4.81 -5.54 6.22
C THR A 151 -4.56 -7.05 6.12
N ALA A 152 -4.07 -7.50 4.97
CA ALA A 152 -3.81 -8.90 4.66
C ALA A 152 -2.73 -8.97 3.58
N PRO A 153 -1.49 -8.56 3.89
CA PRO A 153 -0.44 -8.41 2.91
C PRO A 153 0.03 -9.77 2.38
N ASP A 154 0.25 -9.84 1.06
CA ASP A 154 1.03 -10.93 0.47
C ASP A 154 2.52 -10.79 0.86
N PRO A 155 3.31 -11.87 0.78
CA PRO A 155 4.74 -11.80 1.01
C PRO A 155 5.45 -10.84 0.04
N LEU A 156 6.46 -10.12 0.53
CA LEU A 156 7.18 -9.12 -0.27
C LEU A 156 7.91 -9.76 -1.48
N PRO A 157 7.75 -9.22 -2.71
CA PRO A 157 8.47 -9.69 -3.90
C PRO A 157 9.95 -9.30 -3.90
N GLY A 158 10.76 -9.96 -4.75
CA GLY A 158 12.21 -9.85 -4.76
C GLY A 158 12.80 -8.55 -5.31
N ASN A 159 11.99 -7.74 -5.99
CA ASN A 159 12.41 -6.52 -6.67
C ASN A 159 12.41 -5.27 -5.78
N ILE A 160 12.11 -5.38 -4.49
CA ILE A 160 12.04 -4.24 -3.58
C ILE A 160 13.36 -4.07 -2.83
N ARG A 161 13.94 -2.86 -2.88
CA ARG A 161 15.23 -2.56 -2.24
C ARG A 161 15.12 -2.25 -0.76
N ARG A 162 14.15 -1.43 -0.37
CA ARG A 162 13.93 -1.02 1.03
C ARG A 162 12.45 -0.88 1.33
N VAL A 163 12.03 -1.39 2.48
CA VAL A 163 10.67 -1.32 3.00
C VAL A 163 10.71 -0.83 4.45
N VAL A 164 9.87 0.14 4.77
CA VAL A 164 9.46 0.41 6.16
C VAL A 164 8.00 0.04 6.31
N ASN A 165 7.65 -0.62 7.40
CA ASN A 165 6.29 -1.02 7.69
C ASN A 165 5.93 -0.71 9.13
N PHE A 166 4.83 0.01 9.31
CA PHE A 166 4.26 0.36 10.60
C PHE A 166 3.01 -0.50 10.81
N TYR A 167 3.01 -1.36 11.83
CA TYR A 167 1.98 -2.39 12.01
C TYR A 167 1.60 -2.60 13.49
N PHE A 168 0.66 -3.50 13.75
CA PHE A 168 0.20 -3.86 15.09
C PHE A 168 0.32 -5.38 15.28
N SER A 169 1.26 -5.85 16.11
CA SER A 169 1.35 -7.26 16.50
C SER A 169 0.23 -7.74 17.45
N GLN A 170 -0.40 -6.82 18.18
CA GLN A 170 -1.43 -7.09 19.18
C GLN A 170 -2.56 -6.06 19.08
N HIS A 171 -3.79 -6.48 19.36
CA HIS A 171 -4.96 -5.61 19.60
C HIS A 171 -5.25 -4.50 18.56
N GLY A 172 -4.77 -4.65 17.32
CA GLY A 172 -4.97 -3.68 16.24
C GLY A 172 -5.15 -4.34 14.88
N TRP A 173 -5.59 -3.56 13.89
CA TRP A 173 -5.64 -4.00 12.49
C TRP A 173 -4.40 -3.49 11.77
N GLY A 174 -3.70 -4.37 11.06
CA GLY A 174 -2.45 -4.05 10.39
C GLY A 174 -1.38 -5.09 10.71
N LEU A 175 -1.17 -6.03 9.80
CA LEU A 175 -0.27 -7.16 9.97
C LEU A 175 1.18 -6.78 9.63
N PRO A 176 2.18 -7.48 10.22
CA PRO A 176 3.55 -7.34 9.79
C PRO A 176 3.70 -7.76 8.32
N LEU A 177 4.58 -7.09 7.59
CA LEU A 177 5.00 -7.59 6.29
C LEU A 177 5.99 -8.74 6.48
N VAL A 178 5.89 -9.73 5.60
CA VAL A 178 6.77 -10.91 5.63
C VAL A 178 7.58 -10.97 4.34
N PRO A 179 8.91 -11.16 4.42
CA PRO A 179 9.73 -11.38 3.23
C PRO A 179 9.27 -12.62 2.44
N GLY A 180 9.07 -12.49 1.13
CA GLY A 180 8.92 -13.63 0.24
C GLY A 180 10.26 -14.34 -0.03
N PRO A 181 10.26 -15.53 -0.64
CA PRO A 181 11.49 -16.32 -0.86
C PRO A 181 12.56 -15.60 -1.70
N ARG A 182 12.14 -14.72 -2.61
CA ARG A 182 13.03 -13.93 -3.47
C ARG A 182 13.42 -12.58 -2.87
N PHE A 183 12.84 -12.17 -1.74
CA PHE A 183 13.14 -10.89 -1.11
C PHE A 183 14.59 -10.86 -0.62
N LYS A 184 15.35 -9.88 -1.10
CA LYS A 184 16.73 -9.59 -0.67
C LYS A 184 16.92 -8.14 -0.21
N GLY A 185 15.84 -7.36 -0.19
CA GLY A 185 15.85 -5.98 0.27
C GLY A 185 15.98 -5.87 1.79
N LYS A 186 15.99 -4.63 2.27
CA LYS A 186 15.91 -4.33 3.70
C LYS A 186 14.45 -4.15 4.11
N LEU A 187 13.97 -4.92 5.07
CA LEU A 187 12.66 -4.74 5.70
C LEU A 187 12.84 -4.22 7.14
N ASP A 188 12.19 -3.10 7.45
CA ASP A 188 12.10 -2.52 8.78
C ASP A 188 10.64 -2.57 9.24
N ASN A 189 10.30 -3.60 10.02
CA ASN A 189 8.98 -3.79 10.62
C ASN A 189 8.98 -3.12 12.01
N ARG A 190 8.06 -2.18 12.23
CA ARG A 190 7.91 -1.44 13.49
C ARG A 190 6.52 -1.62 14.05
N ASP A 191 6.47 -2.18 15.25
CA ASP A 191 5.23 -2.48 15.95
C ASP A 191 4.75 -1.28 16.77
N PHE A 192 3.49 -0.89 16.57
CA PHE A 192 2.82 0.22 17.25
C PHE A 192 1.78 -0.24 18.26
N SER A 193 1.68 -1.55 18.55
CA SER A 193 0.71 -2.08 19.52
C SER A 193 0.84 -1.50 20.94
N GLY A 194 2.02 -0.97 21.29
CA GLY A 194 2.26 -0.32 22.58
C GLY A 194 1.85 1.15 22.65
N VAL A 195 1.43 1.77 21.55
CA VAL A 195 1.14 3.20 21.48
C VAL A 195 -0.38 3.42 21.53
N LYS A 196 -0.91 3.72 22.72
CA LYS A 196 -2.37 3.73 23.00
C LYS A 196 -3.20 4.60 22.06
N GLU A 197 -2.67 5.75 21.65
CA GLU A 197 -3.39 6.73 20.81
C GLU A 197 -3.25 6.44 19.30
N VAL A 198 -2.46 5.44 18.93
CA VAL A 198 -2.20 5.09 17.53
C VAL A 198 -2.89 3.77 17.21
N GLY A 199 -3.71 3.80 16.17
CA GLY A 199 -4.45 2.65 15.66
C GLY A 199 -4.49 2.65 14.14
N HIS A 200 -5.17 1.65 13.59
CA HIS A 200 -5.28 1.43 12.14
C HIS A 200 -5.63 2.71 11.38
N PHE A 201 -6.63 3.46 11.85
CA PHE A 201 -7.17 4.62 11.11
C PHE A 201 -6.40 5.93 11.29
N ASN A 202 -5.37 5.99 12.13
CA ASN A 202 -4.63 7.23 12.37
C ASN A 202 -3.10 7.08 12.38
N ILE A 203 -2.56 5.87 12.17
CA ILE A 203 -1.11 5.65 12.13
C ILE A 203 -0.43 6.46 11.02
N GLU A 204 -1.09 6.59 9.86
CA GLU A 204 -0.59 7.43 8.77
C GLU A 204 -0.63 8.94 9.08
N LYS A 205 -1.45 9.35 10.07
CA LYS A 205 -1.67 10.77 10.44
C LYS A 205 -0.59 11.26 11.41
N GLN A 206 0.25 10.36 11.89
CA GLN A 206 1.27 10.67 12.87
C GLN A 206 2.38 11.47 12.18
N ARG A 207 2.46 12.78 12.47
CA ARG A 207 3.47 13.69 11.91
C ARG A 207 4.90 13.13 11.94
N PRO A 208 5.38 12.47 13.02
CA PRO A 208 6.72 11.89 13.01
C PRO A 208 6.92 10.81 11.94
N LEU A 209 5.89 10.00 11.65
CA LEU A 209 5.96 8.95 10.64
C LEU A 209 5.86 9.52 9.23
N GLN A 210 5.00 10.53 9.02
CA GLN A 210 4.92 11.26 7.75
C GLN A 210 6.26 11.91 7.41
N ALA A 211 6.83 12.67 8.35
CA ALA A 211 8.11 13.36 8.16
C ALA A 211 9.25 12.37 7.89
N GLU A 212 9.23 11.20 8.55
CA GLU A 212 10.17 10.12 8.25
C GLU A 212 10.02 9.60 6.83
N VAL A 213 8.80 9.26 6.39
CA VAL A 213 8.53 8.72 5.06
C VAL A 213 8.90 9.75 3.99
N VAL A 214 8.47 11.01 4.12
CA VAL A 214 8.82 12.09 3.18
C VAL A 214 10.33 12.27 3.08
N ARG A 215 11.04 12.37 4.21
CA ARG A 215 12.50 12.49 4.23
C ARG A 215 13.19 11.31 3.56
N ASP A 216 12.71 10.10 3.82
CA ASP A 216 13.30 8.89 3.26
C ASP A 216 13.03 8.77 1.75
N ILE A 217 11.86 9.21 1.28
CA ILE A 217 11.55 9.36 -0.15
C ILE A 217 12.51 10.35 -0.78
N LEU A 218 12.63 11.57 -0.24
CA LEU A 218 13.52 12.60 -0.78
C LEU A 218 14.98 12.15 -0.87
N ARG A 219 15.47 11.36 0.09
CA ARG A 219 16.83 10.76 0.03
C ARG A 219 17.00 9.74 -1.09
N VAL A 220 15.93 9.10 -1.56
CA VAL A 220 15.99 8.17 -2.70
C VAL A 220 15.97 8.92 -4.02
N LEU A 221 15.49 10.17 -4.03
CA LEU A 221 15.36 11.00 -5.23
C LEU A 221 16.55 11.93 -5.50
N GLN A 222 17.49 12.04 -4.55
CA GLN A 222 18.74 12.80 -4.65
C GLN A 222 19.87 11.91 -5.15
#